data_AF-A0A3S0Z9X3-F1
#
_entry.id   AF-A0A3S0Z9X3-F1
#
_cell.length_a   1.000
_cell.length_b   1.000
_cell.length_c   1.000
_cell.angle_alpha   90.00
_cell.angle_beta   90.00
_cell.angle_gamma   90.00
#
_symmetry.space_group_name_H-M   'P 1'
#
loop_
_entity.id
_entity.type
_entity.pdbx_description
1 polymer ?
#
loop_
_entity_poly.entity_id
_entity_poly.type
_entity_poly.pdbx_seq_one_letter_code
_entity_poly.pdbx_strand_id
1 'polypeptide(L)' 'MGYLNPLLRLPAGRALLSLPKEQRAPLEAVLRELRWQADQQAELAWKRRKGPMAAYFRAVATYARHLAHALSRGEPREK' A
#
# COMPACT_ATOMS: atom_id res chain seq x y z
N MET A 1 1.37 -19.86 -5.60
CA MET A 1 0.45 -19.31 -4.59
C MET A 1 0.34 -17.80 -4.78
N GLY A 2 -0.84 -17.29 -5.15
CA GLY A 2 -1.03 -15.85 -5.36
C GLY A 2 -0.90 -15.07 -4.06
N TYR A 3 -0.35 -13.86 -4.14
CA TYR A 3 -0.24 -12.96 -3.00
C TYR A 3 -1.63 -12.59 -2.46
N LEU A 4 -1.99 -13.13 -1.29
CA LEU A 4 -3.23 -12.83 -0.59
C LEU A 4 -3.06 -11.52 0.20
N ASN A 5 -3.81 -10.49 -0.20
CA ASN A 5 -3.76 -9.19 0.46
C ASN A 5 -4.55 -9.22 1.79
N PRO A 6 -3.90 -9.07 2.95
CA PRO A 6 -4.59 -9.12 4.24
C PRO A 6 -5.63 -8.01 4.40
N LEU A 7 -5.44 -6.85 3.77
CA LEU A 7 -6.42 -5.75 3.86
C LEU A 7 -7.76 -6.11 3.23
N LEU A 8 -7.80 -6.97 2.22
CA LEU A 8 -9.05 -7.40 1.58
C LEU A 8 -9.86 -8.38 2.46
N ARG A 9 -9.31 -8.85 3.59
CA ARG A 9 -10.05 -9.59 4.62
C ARG A 9 -10.81 -8.66 5.58
N LEU A 10 -10.49 -7.37 5.58
CA LEU A 10 -11.13 -6.37 6.45
C LEU A 10 -12.23 -5.61 5.69
N PRO A 11 -13.37 -5.27 6.34
CA PRO A 11 -14.43 -4.51 5.71
C PRO A 11 -13.95 -3.17 5.10
N ALA A 12 -13.12 -2.43 5.83
CA ALA A 12 -12.56 -1.16 5.37
C ALA A 12 -11.68 -1.32 4.12
N GLY A 13 -10.87 -2.38 4.04
CA GLY A 13 -10.04 -2.64 2.85
C GLY A 13 -10.86 -3.05 1.62
N ARG A 14 -12.00 -3.71 1.81
CA ARG A 14 -12.94 -4.04 0.73
C ARG A 14 -13.64 -2.80 0.17
N ALA A 15 -13.86 -1.77 0.98
CA ALA A 15 -14.48 -0.52 0.51
C ALA A 15 -13.68 0.13 -0.64
N LEU A 16 -12.35 -0.04 -0.66
CA LEU A 16 -11.49 0.44 -1.73
C LEU A 16 -11.82 -0.17 -3.10
N LEU A 17 -12.37 -1.39 -3.14
CA LEU A 17 -12.77 -2.05 -4.39
C LEU A 17 -13.99 -1.40 -5.04
N SER A 18 -14.80 -0.68 -4.26
CA SER A 18 -16.01 -0.01 -4.75
C SER A 18 -15.76 1.37 -5.35
N LEU A 19 -14.54 1.90 -5.19
CA LEU A 19 -14.17 3.21 -5.73
C LEU A 19 -14.09 3.15 -7.27
N PRO A 20 -14.56 4.20 -7.99
CA PRO A 20 -14.36 4.33 -9.42
C PRO A 20 -12.88 4.25 -9.80
N LYS A 21 -12.57 3.75 -11.00
CA LYS A 21 -11.18 3.55 -11.46
C LYS A 21 -10.39 4.86 -11.47
N GLU A 22 -11.08 5.94 -11.83
CA GLU A 22 -10.55 7.30 -11.93
C GLU A 22 -10.09 7.84 -10.57
N GLN A 23 -10.72 7.37 -9.48
CA GLN A 23 -10.32 7.72 -8.11
C GLN A 23 -9.22 6.78 -7.59
N ARG A 24 -9.25 5.49 -8.00
CA ARG A 24 -8.25 4.51 -7.56
C ARG A 24 -6.89 4.73 -8.19
N ALA A 25 -6.83 5.06 -9.48
CA ALA A 25 -5.57 5.19 -10.23
C ALA A 25 -4.58 6.19 -9.62
N PRO A 26 -4.96 7.45 -9.30
CA PRO A 26 -4.02 8.40 -8.69
C PRO A 26 -3.59 7.98 -7.28
N LEU A 27 -4.51 7.41 -6.48
CA LEU A 27 -4.18 6.90 -5.15
C LEU A 27 -3.21 5.71 -5.23
N GLU A 28 -3.42 4.79 -6.17
CA GLU A 28 -2.51 3.67 -6.39
C GLU A 28 -1.11 4.16 -6.74
N ALA A 29 -0.99 5.14 -7.64
CA ALA A 29 0.29 5.71 -8.04
C ALA A 29 1.05 6.32 -6.84
N VAL A 30 0.37 7.15 -6.04
CA VAL A 30 0.94 7.75 -4.83
C VAL A 30 1.38 6.67 -3.83
N LEU A 31 0.58 5.62 -3.62
CA LEU A 31 0.92 4.56 -2.66
C LEU A 31 2.09 3.69 -3.14
N ARG A 32 2.26 3.50 -4.45
CA ARG A 32 3.44 2.82 -5.01
C ARG A 32 4.71 3.64 -4.80
N GLU A 33 4.63 4.95 -5.00
CA GLU A 33 5.75 5.85 -4.76
C GLU A 33 6.08 5.92 -3.26
N LEU A 34 5.06 6.10 -2.41
CA LEU A 34 5.23 6.11 -0.95
C LEU A 34 5.86 4.80 -0.44
N ARG A 35 5.47 3.65 -1.00
CA ARG A 35 6.11 2.37 -0.69
C ARG A 35 7.61 2.45 -0.96
N TRP A 36 8.00 2.90 -2.15
CA TRP A 36 9.41 2.97 -2.55
C TRP A 36 10.20 3.91 -1.64
N GLN A 37 9.69 5.13 -1.42
CA GLN A 37 10.34 6.12 -0.57
C GLN A 37 10.47 5.65 0.89
N ALA A 38 9.41 5.06 1.45
CA ALA A 38 9.45 4.51 2.81
C ALA A 38 10.44 3.35 2.93
N ASP A 39 10.58 2.51 1.91
CA ASP A 39 11.59 1.45 1.87
C ASP A 39 13.00 2.05 1.96
N GLN A 40 13.30 3.10 1.18
CA GLN A 40 14.59 3.80 1.25
C GLN A 40 14.85 4.41 2.63
N GLN A 41 13.82 5.00 3.26
CA GLN A 41 13.95 5.56 4.62
C GLN A 41 14.20 4.46 5.67
N ALA A 42 13.57 3.28 5.53
CA ALA A 42 13.83 2.14 6.40
C ALA A 42 15.30 1.70 6.29
N GLU A 43 15.82 1.54 5.07
CA GLU A 43 17.21 1.16 4.83
C GLU A 43 18.21 2.20 5.38
N LEU A 44 17.91 3.49 5.22
CA LEU A 44 18.72 4.56 5.80
C LEU A 44 18.71 4.51 7.34
N ALA A 45 17.55 4.27 7.95
CA ALA A 45 17.42 4.17 9.39
C ALA A 45 18.16 2.94 9.95
N TRP A 46 18.15 1.80 9.25
CA TRP A 46 18.97 0.62 9.60
C TRP A 46 20.46 0.96 9.59
N LYS A 47 20.96 1.59 8.51
CA LYS A 47 22.37 2.02 8.39
C LYS A 47 22.79 2.95 9.53
N ARG A 48 21.87 3.81 9.98
CA ARG A 48 22.06 4.75 11.10
C ARG A 48 21.80 4.13 12.48
N ARG A 49 21.57 2.81 12.58
CA ARG A 49 21.26 2.09 13.82
C ARG A 49 20.02 2.62 14.56
N LYS A 50 19.04 3.16 13.82
CA LYS A 50 17.76 3.67 14.35
C LYS A 50 16.65 2.62 14.17
N GLY A 51 16.76 1.53 14.93
CA GLY A 51 15.89 0.35 14.77
C GLY A 51 14.38 0.64 14.79
N PRO A 52 13.84 1.36 15.79
CA PRO A 52 12.42 1.69 15.82
C PRO A 52 11.93 2.49 14.60
N MET A 53 12.75 3.44 14.12
CA MET A 53 12.40 4.24 12.95
C MET A 53 12.43 3.40 11.66
N ALA A 54 13.38 2.47 11.57
CA ALA A 54 13.46 1.56 10.44
C ALA A 54 12.27 0.60 10.38
N ALA A 55 11.84 0.06 11.53
CA ALA A 55 10.63 -0.75 11.63
C ALA A 55 9.37 0.05 11.27
N TYR A 56 9.26 1.31 11.73
CA TYR A 56 8.17 2.21 11.37
C TYR A 56 8.06 2.41 9.86
N PHE A 57 9.15 2.80 9.19
CA PHE A 57 9.15 2.99 7.74
C PHE A 57 8.90 1.69 6.97
N ARG A 58 9.40 0.56 7.47
CA ARG A 58 9.11 -0.77 6.90
C ARG A 58 7.62 -1.11 6.99
N ALA A 59 6.95 -0.76 8.09
CA ALA A 59 5.50 -0.94 8.23
C ALA A 59 4.74 -0.04 7.24
N VAL A 60 5.12 1.24 7.10
CA VAL A 60 4.54 2.15 6.10
C VAL A 60 4.66 1.57 4.69
N ALA A 61 5.85 1.11 4.29
CA ALA A 61 6.07 0.48 2.98
C ALA A 61 5.18 -0.75 2.76
N THR A 62 5.00 -1.56 3.80
CA THR A 62 4.17 -2.77 3.76
C THR A 62 2.70 -2.44 3.55
N TYR A 63 2.14 -1.53 4.35
CA TYR A 63 0.74 -1.14 4.22
C TYR A 63 0.48 -0.35 2.93
N ALA A 64 1.40 0.51 2.48
CA ALA A 64 1.30 1.20 1.20
C ALA A 64 1.22 0.21 0.03
N ARG A 65 2.04 -0.86 0.06
CA ARG A 65 1.96 -1.97 -0.92
C ARG A 65 0.60 -2.66 -0.88
N HIS A 66 0.09 -2.98 0.31
CA HIS A 66 -1.21 -3.63 0.46
C HIS A 66 -2.35 -2.75 -0.07
N LEU A 67 -2.34 -1.46 0.24
CA LEU A 67 -3.34 -0.51 -0.25
C LEU A 67 -3.27 -0.34 -1.77
N ALA A 68 -2.09 -0.14 -2.34
CA ALA A 68 -1.90 -0.06 -3.78
C ALA A 68 -2.44 -1.30 -4.51
N HIS A 69 -2.16 -2.49 -3.97
CA HIS A 69 -2.68 -3.74 -4.53
C HIS A 69 -4.20 -3.91 -4.36
N ALA A 70 -4.81 -3.35 -3.31
CA ALA A 70 -6.27 -3.34 -3.20
C ALA A 70 -6.89 -2.42 -4.27
N LEU A 71 -6.32 -1.24 -4.46
CA LEU A 71 -6.77 -0.25 -5.45
C LEU A 71 -6.62 -0.75 -6.89
N SER A 72 -5.60 -1.57 -7.18
CA SER A 72 -5.41 -2.16 -8.52
C SER A 72 -6.42 -3.26 -8.87
N ARG A 73 -7.20 -3.78 -7.91
CA ARG A 73 -8.12 -4.92 -8.09
C ARG A 73 -9.60 -4.56 -8.16
N GLY A 74 -9.98 -3.30 -7.93
CA GLY A 74 -11.40 -2.91 -8.01
C GLY A 74 -11.97 -3.13 -9.41
N GLU A 75 -13.24 -3.55 -9.48
CA GLU A 75 -13.96 -3.74 -10.74
C GLU A 75 -14.25 -2.38 -11.40
N PRO A 76 -14.29 -2.30 -12.74
CA PRO A 76 -14.90 -1.17 -13.41
C PRO A 76 -16.40 -1.19 -13.07
N ARG A 77 -16.88 -0.16 -12.36
CA ARG A 77 -18.32 0.06 -12.25
C ARG A 77 -18.79 0.64 -13.58
N GLU A 78 -19.32 -0.21 -14.44
CA GLU A 78 -20.13 0.19 -15.58
C GLU A 78 -21.59 -0.12 -15.23
N LYS A 79 -22.39 0.92 -15.03
CA LYS A 79 -23.83 0.99 -15.31
C LYS A 79 -24.22 2.44 -15.51
#